data_AF-A0A257R0Z7-F1
#
_entry.id   AF-A0A257R0Z7-F1
#
_cell.length_a   1.000
_cell.length_b   1.000
_cell.length_c   1.000
_cell.angle_alpha   90.00
_cell.angle_beta   90.00
_cell.angle_gamma   90.00
#
_symmetry.space_group_name_H-M   'P 1'
#
loop_
_entity.id
_entity.type
_entity.pdbx_description
1 polymer ?
#
loop_
_entity_poly.entity_id
_entity_poly.type
_entity_poly.pdbx_seq_one_letter_code
_entity_poly.pdbx_strand_id
1 'polypeptide(L)'
;MAIARHQLTNSLTLAHSIDIARHELEASGRVSLPRRRAIWRAMYPDVETKHGCDIGHRRLVLLDILTVQRVMPLWHAVFPSDDSPASMLRIALDIAFGRSDPILAEKTRDSLYVDIVENRIYAKGQEMALFVGHAAANTITTALFQGVPDENADVDDEDLDPESFEPSMLAAAAEAGGLPWAEATNREKERAFWDWYLGTAITRAYEMTGNPA
;
A
#
# COMPACT_ATOMS: atom_id res chain seq x y z
N MET A 1 7.01 -20.57 26.18
CA MET A 1 8.03 -20.89 25.15
C MET A 1 7.49 -20.90 23.72
N ALA A 2 6.24 -21.30 23.45
CA ALA A 2 5.69 -21.32 22.08
C ALA A 2 5.52 -19.92 21.44
N ILE A 3 5.04 -18.92 22.21
CA ILE A 3 4.80 -17.54 21.73
C ILE A 3 6.10 -16.88 21.23
N ALA A 4 7.18 -16.97 22.02
CA ALA A 4 8.49 -16.40 21.65
C ALA A 4 9.08 -17.05 20.38
N ARG A 5 8.86 -18.36 20.20
CA ARG A 5 9.34 -19.09 19.01
C ARG A 5 8.59 -18.65 17.75
N HIS A 6 7.29 -18.41 17.84
CA HIS A 6 6.48 -17.97 16.69
C HIS A 6 6.83 -16.54 16.26
N GLN A 7 7.03 -15.63 17.21
CA GLN A 7 7.47 -14.26 16.93
C GLN A 7 8.85 -14.21 16.24
N LEU A 8 9.82 -15.00 16.72
CA LEU A 8 11.14 -15.11 16.12
C LEU A 8 11.09 -15.66 14.68
N THR A 9 10.26 -16.67 14.41
CA THR A 9 10.11 -17.22 13.06
C THR A 9 9.54 -16.18 12.09
N ASN A 10 8.55 -15.38 12.50
CA ASN A 10 7.93 -14.40 11.61
C ASN A 10 8.81 -13.19 11.33
N SER A 11 9.58 -12.71 12.31
CA SER A 11 10.59 -11.66 12.06
C SER A 11 11.67 -12.14 11.09
N LEU A 12 12.09 -13.41 11.17
CA LEU A 12 13.04 -13.99 10.22
C LEU A 12 12.45 -14.13 8.80
N THR A 13 11.19 -14.55 8.69
CA THR A 13 10.50 -14.61 7.39
C THR A 13 10.38 -13.23 6.75
N LEU A 14 9.99 -12.20 7.51
CA LEU A 14 9.90 -10.84 6.99
C LEU A 14 11.26 -10.31 6.54
N ALA A 15 12.30 -10.44 7.36
CA ALA A 15 13.65 -10.00 7.01
C ALA A 15 14.12 -10.67 5.72
N HIS A 16 13.90 -11.97 5.59
CA HIS A 16 14.23 -12.71 4.38
C HIS A 16 13.45 -12.21 3.14
N SER A 17 12.14 -11.97 3.26
CA SER A 17 11.34 -11.41 2.16
C SER A 17 11.81 -10.01 1.76
N ILE A 18 12.21 -9.18 2.72
CA ILE A 18 12.79 -7.85 2.45
C ILE A 18 14.13 -7.97 1.73
N ASP A 19 15.01 -8.89 2.15
CA ASP A 19 16.31 -9.10 1.50
C ASP A 19 16.16 -9.55 0.04
N ILE A 20 15.21 -10.47 -0.22
CA ILE A 20 14.88 -10.87 -1.60
C ILE A 20 14.38 -9.67 -2.42
N ALA A 21 13.48 -8.86 -1.86
CA ALA A 21 12.96 -7.67 -2.52
C ALA A 21 14.07 -6.62 -2.75
N ARG A 22 15.04 -6.49 -1.85
CA ARG A 22 16.21 -5.61 -2.04
C ARG A 22 17.07 -6.06 -3.21
N HIS A 23 17.33 -7.35 -3.35
CA HIS A 23 18.06 -7.88 -4.51
C HIS A 23 17.30 -7.66 -5.82
N GLU A 24 15.98 -7.81 -5.83
CA GLU A 24 15.17 -7.48 -7.00
C GLU A 24 15.22 -5.98 -7.33
N LEU A 25 15.14 -5.12 -6.32
CA LEU A 25 15.27 -3.68 -6.47
C LEU A 25 16.64 -3.30 -7.04
N GLU A 26 17.73 -3.90 -6.57
CA GLU A 26 19.07 -3.71 -7.13
C GLU A 26 19.10 -4.05 -8.62
N ALA A 27 18.59 -5.23 -8.98
CA ALA A 27 18.64 -5.75 -10.35
C ALA A 27 17.71 -5.01 -11.32
N SER A 28 16.49 -4.66 -10.91
CA SER A 28 15.43 -4.18 -11.80
C SER A 28 15.05 -2.71 -11.58
N GLY A 29 15.34 -2.14 -10.40
CA GLY A 29 14.91 -0.81 -10.01
C GLY A 29 13.48 -0.72 -9.47
N ARG A 30 12.78 -1.85 -9.35
CA ARG A 30 11.42 -1.92 -8.80
C ARG A 30 11.25 -3.10 -7.84
N VAL A 31 10.14 -3.12 -7.10
CA VAL A 31 9.71 -4.27 -6.31
C VAL A 31 8.39 -4.77 -6.88
N SER A 32 8.42 -5.96 -7.47
CA SER A 32 7.28 -6.57 -8.15
C SER A 32 6.13 -6.90 -7.18
N LEU A 33 4.93 -7.06 -7.71
CA LEU A 33 3.77 -7.44 -6.91
C LEU A 33 3.98 -8.76 -6.15
N PRO A 34 4.54 -9.84 -6.75
CA PRO A 34 4.83 -11.07 -6.01
C PRO A 34 5.76 -10.84 -4.80
N ARG A 35 6.79 -9.99 -4.93
CA ARG A 35 7.68 -9.67 -3.79
C ARG A 35 6.97 -8.89 -2.70
N ARG A 36 6.11 -7.93 -3.09
CA ARG A 36 5.31 -7.18 -2.12
C ARG A 36 4.32 -8.09 -1.39
N ARG A 37 3.64 -9.00 -2.08
CA ARG A 37 2.72 -9.98 -1.46
C ARG A 37 3.42 -10.90 -0.48
N ALA A 38 4.63 -11.39 -0.79
CA ALA A 38 5.44 -12.17 0.15
C ALA A 38 5.81 -11.37 1.41
N ILE A 39 6.13 -10.07 1.26
CA ILE A 39 6.33 -9.17 2.40
C ILE A 39 5.03 -9.03 3.19
N TRP A 40 3.91 -8.68 2.56
CA TRP A 40 2.62 -8.47 3.23
C TRP A 40 2.17 -9.70 3.99
N ARG A 41 2.35 -10.90 3.41
CA ARG A 41 2.07 -12.17 4.05
C ARG A 41 2.92 -12.38 5.31
N ALA A 42 4.20 -12.03 5.25
CA ALA A 42 5.12 -12.09 6.38
C ALA A 42 4.82 -11.05 7.48
N MET A 43 4.03 -10.01 7.17
CA MET A 43 3.58 -9.03 8.17
C MET A 43 2.57 -9.61 9.18
N TYR A 44 1.98 -10.77 8.87
CA TYR A 44 1.00 -11.46 9.71
C TYR A 44 1.73 -12.33 10.74
N PRO A 45 1.66 -12.00 12.04
CA PRO A 45 2.39 -12.71 13.09
C PRO A 45 1.79 -14.08 13.43
N ASP A 46 0.61 -14.41 12.94
CA ASP A 46 -0.02 -15.74 13.00
C ASP A 46 -1.27 -15.69 12.12
N VAL A 47 -1.39 -16.59 11.14
CA VAL A 47 -2.56 -16.62 10.25
C VAL A 47 -3.62 -17.62 10.67
N GLU A 48 -3.30 -18.49 11.62
CA GLU A 48 -4.23 -19.49 12.14
C GLU A 48 -5.12 -18.87 13.23
N THR A 49 -4.72 -17.72 13.79
CA THR A 49 -5.47 -17.02 14.83
C THR A 49 -6.04 -15.70 14.34
N LYS A 50 -7.31 -15.43 14.71
CA LYS A 50 -7.95 -14.13 14.43
C LYS A 50 -7.10 -12.95 14.90
N HIS A 51 -6.49 -13.07 16.08
CA HIS A 51 -5.67 -12.00 16.64
C HIS A 51 -4.43 -11.71 15.78
N GLY A 52 -3.75 -12.75 15.29
CA GLY A 52 -2.62 -12.56 14.39
C GLY A 52 -3.05 -12.00 13.03
N CYS A 53 -4.16 -12.46 12.48
CA CYS A 53 -4.76 -11.88 11.28
C CYS A 53 -5.09 -10.40 11.45
N ASP A 54 -5.73 -10.01 12.56
CA ASP A 54 -6.07 -8.62 12.86
C ASP A 54 -4.80 -7.74 12.95
N ILE A 55 -3.71 -8.25 13.54
CA ILE A 55 -2.44 -7.50 13.61
C ILE A 55 -1.83 -7.33 12.22
N GLY A 56 -1.75 -8.42 11.44
CA GLY A 56 -1.19 -8.37 10.08
C GLY A 56 -1.96 -7.41 9.17
N HIS A 57 -3.28 -7.52 9.19
CA HIS A 57 -4.19 -6.64 8.46
C HIS A 57 -3.99 -5.16 8.81
N ARG A 58 -3.92 -4.83 10.10
CA ARG A 58 -3.66 -3.44 10.54
C ARG A 58 -2.31 -2.93 10.06
N ARG A 59 -1.26 -3.76 10.10
CA ARG A 59 0.06 -3.36 9.59
C ARG A 59 0.01 -3.10 8.08
N LEU A 60 -0.68 -3.93 7.32
CA LEU A 60 -0.83 -3.75 5.87
C LEU A 60 -1.58 -2.44 5.55
N VAL A 61 -2.70 -2.17 6.22
CA VAL A 61 -3.44 -0.91 6.04
C VAL A 61 -2.59 0.30 6.43
N LEU A 62 -1.83 0.21 7.53
CA LEU A 62 -0.92 1.29 7.94
C LEU A 62 0.22 1.51 6.94
N LEU A 63 0.72 0.45 6.31
CA LEU A 63 1.70 0.54 5.26
C LEU A 63 1.14 1.30 4.04
N ASP A 64 -0.07 0.97 3.60
CA ASP A 64 -0.73 1.70 2.51
C ASP A 64 -0.95 3.17 2.88
N ILE A 65 -1.44 3.46 4.08
CA ILE A 65 -1.58 4.84 4.59
C ILE A 65 -0.24 5.59 4.50
N LEU A 66 0.87 4.98 4.94
CA LEU A 66 2.19 5.60 4.88
C LEU A 66 2.62 5.87 3.42
N THR A 67 2.36 4.94 2.50
CA THR A 67 2.68 5.13 1.08
C THR A 67 1.89 6.30 0.46
N VAL A 68 0.60 6.42 0.75
CA VAL A 68 -0.23 7.52 0.24
C VAL A 68 0.17 8.84 0.89
N GLN A 69 0.45 8.86 2.19
CA GLN A 69 0.93 10.06 2.89
C GLN A 69 2.22 10.61 2.29
N ARG A 70 3.13 9.74 1.84
CA ARG A 70 4.38 10.15 1.19
C ARG A 70 4.13 10.99 -0.07
N VAL A 71 3.13 10.63 -0.86
CA VAL A 71 2.82 11.29 -2.14
C VAL A 71 1.69 12.31 -2.05
N MET A 72 1.07 12.46 -0.88
CA MET A 72 0.03 13.45 -0.59
C MET A 72 0.39 14.90 -1.01
N PRO A 73 1.64 15.38 -0.93
CA PRO A 73 1.98 16.70 -1.44
C PRO A 73 1.66 16.92 -2.93
N LEU A 74 1.69 15.86 -3.75
CA LEU A 74 1.34 15.94 -5.17
C LEU A 74 -0.17 16.20 -5.37
N TRP A 75 -1.01 15.65 -4.50
CA TRP A 75 -2.45 15.95 -4.49
C TRP A 75 -2.70 17.41 -4.14
N HIS A 76 -2.15 17.89 -3.03
CA HIS A 76 -2.37 19.25 -2.55
C HIS A 76 -1.78 20.33 -3.48
N ALA A 77 -0.80 19.99 -4.31
CA ALA A 77 -0.30 20.88 -5.35
C ALA A 77 -1.36 21.18 -6.43
N VAL A 78 -2.31 20.28 -6.65
CA VAL A 78 -3.40 20.40 -7.62
C VAL A 78 -4.70 20.84 -6.95
N PHE A 79 -5.03 20.23 -5.80
CA PHE A 79 -6.26 20.46 -5.05
C PHE A 79 -5.96 20.87 -3.59
N PRO A 80 -5.51 22.11 -3.33
CA PRO A 80 -5.00 22.51 -2.03
C PRO A 80 -6.04 22.51 -0.90
N SER A 81 -7.33 22.59 -1.24
CA SER A 81 -8.44 22.62 -0.27
C SER A 81 -9.24 21.32 -0.24
N ASP A 82 -8.83 20.30 -1.01
CA ASP A 82 -9.57 19.05 -1.13
C ASP A 82 -8.96 17.97 -0.23
N ASP A 83 -9.69 17.60 0.82
CA ASP A 83 -9.26 16.62 1.82
C ASP A 83 -9.67 15.17 1.47
N SER A 84 -10.19 14.93 0.26
CA SER A 84 -10.77 13.62 -0.11
C SER A 84 -9.82 12.44 0.11
N PRO A 85 -8.55 12.45 -0.35
CA PRO A 85 -7.62 11.34 -0.08
C PRO A 85 -7.35 11.16 1.42
N ALA A 86 -7.15 12.25 2.18
CA ALA A 86 -6.90 12.15 3.61
C ALA A 86 -8.13 11.59 4.37
N SER A 87 -9.34 11.94 3.94
CA SER A 87 -10.58 11.36 4.45
C SER A 87 -10.64 9.85 4.21
N MET A 88 -10.26 9.38 3.02
CA MET A 88 -10.19 7.94 2.73
C MET A 88 -9.20 7.21 3.64
N LEU A 89 -8.02 7.78 3.87
CA LEU A 89 -7.02 7.19 4.77
C LEU A 89 -7.55 7.05 6.20
N ARG A 90 -8.32 8.05 6.66
CA ARG A 90 -8.98 7.98 7.96
C ARG A 90 -10.06 6.89 8.02
N ILE A 91 -10.86 6.75 6.96
CA ILE A 91 -11.86 5.67 6.84
C ILE A 91 -11.17 4.31 6.87
N ALA A 92 -10.12 4.11 6.08
CA ALA A 92 -9.36 2.86 6.05
C ALA A 92 -8.78 2.52 7.43
N LEU A 93 -8.21 3.51 8.13
CA LEU A 93 -7.74 3.35 9.50
C LEU A 93 -8.89 2.96 10.46
N ASP A 94 -10.04 3.60 10.35
CA ASP A 94 -11.18 3.27 11.21
C ASP A 94 -11.71 1.86 10.93
N ILE A 95 -11.74 1.41 9.68
CA ILE A 95 -12.10 0.03 9.33
C ILE A 95 -11.10 -0.98 9.91
N ALA A 96 -9.79 -0.77 9.73
CA ALA A 96 -8.76 -1.67 10.25
C ALA A 96 -8.79 -1.85 11.78
N PHE A 97 -9.33 -0.85 12.49
CA PHE A 97 -9.49 -0.87 13.94
C PHE A 97 -10.93 -1.12 14.40
N GLY A 98 -11.86 -1.49 13.49
CA GLY A 98 -13.23 -1.85 13.81
C GLY A 98 -14.09 -0.69 14.34
N ARG A 99 -13.77 0.55 13.92
CA ARG A 99 -14.44 1.79 14.36
C ARG A 99 -15.44 2.36 13.35
N SER A 100 -15.55 1.77 12.16
CA SER A 100 -16.46 2.21 11.10
C SER A 100 -17.21 1.03 10.46
N ASP A 101 -18.32 1.32 9.81
CA ASP A 101 -19.14 0.36 9.05
C ASP A 101 -18.46 0.04 7.69
N PRO A 102 -18.12 -1.23 7.42
CA PRO A 102 -17.57 -1.67 6.13
C PRO A 102 -18.43 -1.32 4.92
N ILE A 103 -19.76 -1.42 5.05
CA ILE A 103 -20.68 -1.15 3.92
C ILE A 103 -20.65 0.33 3.55
N LEU A 104 -20.62 1.21 4.54
CA LEU A 104 -20.51 2.65 4.31
C LEU A 104 -19.13 3.03 3.73
N ALA A 105 -18.07 2.38 4.21
CA ALA A 105 -16.72 2.59 3.70
C ALA A 105 -16.59 2.18 2.23
N GLU A 106 -17.14 1.03 1.84
CA GLU A 106 -17.16 0.56 0.45
C GLU A 106 -17.90 1.56 -0.46
N LYS A 107 -19.11 1.99 -0.09
CA LYS A 107 -19.86 2.99 -0.85
C LYS A 107 -19.10 4.31 -0.99
N THR A 108 -18.39 4.72 0.06
CA THR A 108 -17.59 5.94 0.05
C THR A 108 -16.36 5.78 -0.86
N ARG A 109 -15.70 4.62 -0.83
CA ARG A 109 -14.63 4.26 -1.75
C ARG A 109 -15.11 4.35 -3.19
N ASP A 110 -16.21 3.70 -3.52
CA ASP A 110 -16.76 3.67 -4.89
C ASP A 110 -17.09 5.07 -5.38
N SER A 111 -17.81 5.86 -4.56
CA SER A 111 -18.19 7.22 -4.93
C SER A 111 -16.99 8.12 -5.18
N LEU A 112 -15.95 8.01 -4.35
CA LEU A 112 -14.77 8.85 -4.50
C LEU A 112 -13.82 8.34 -5.59
N TYR A 113 -13.76 7.03 -5.83
CA TYR A 113 -13.06 6.46 -6.98
C TYR A 113 -13.65 7.03 -8.28
N VAL A 114 -14.97 6.97 -8.43
CA VAL A 114 -15.66 7.53 -9.61
C VAL A 114 -15.41 9.03 -9.75
N ASP A 115 -15.49 9.80 -8.66
CA ASP A 115 -15.17 11.23 -8.71
C ASP A 115 -13.74 11.49 -9.18
N ILE A 116 -12.76 10.86 -8.53
CA ILE A 116 -11.34 11.18 -8.71
C ILE A 116 -10.77 10.59 -10.00
N VAL A 117 -11.08 9.32 -10.28
CA VAL A 117 -10.45 8.54 -11.36
C VAL A 117 -11.22 8.71 -12.67
N GLU A 118 -12.55 8.81 -12.63
CA GLU A 118 -13.38 8.84 -13.84
C GLU A 118 -13.87 10.24 -14.21
N ASN A 119 -14.28 11.06 -13.23
CA ASN A 119 -14.96 12.33 -13.51
C ASN A 119 -14.03 13.55 -13.55
N ARG A 120 -12.95 13.56 -12.78
CA ARG A 120 -12.02 14.69 -12.74
C ARG A 120 -11.18 14.80 -13.99
N ILE A 121 -10.93 16.05 -14.39
CA ILE A 121 -10.06 16.39 -15.51
C ILE A 121 -8.75 16.93 -14.95
N TYR A 122 -7.65 16.31 -15.34
CA TYR A 122 -6.29 16.70 -14.97
C TYR A 122 -5.65 17.43 -16.14
N ALA A 123 -5.10 18.62 -15.89
CA ALA A 123 -4.29 19.29 -16.90
C ALA A 123 -2.95 18.55 -17.07
N LYS A 124 -2.26 18.82 -18.19
CA LYS A 124 -0.91 18.28 -18.42
C LYS A 124 0.02 18.60 -17.26
N GLY A 125 0.63 17.58 -16.67
CA GLY A 125 1.51 17.66 -15.51
C GLY A 125 0.80 17.56 -14.15
N GLN A 126 -0.52 17.40 -14.12
CA GLN A 126 -1.31 17.21 -12.89
C GLN A 126 -1.79 15.77 -12.70
N GLU A 127 -1.51 14.88 -13.65
CA GLU A 127 -1.99 13.50 -13.67
C GLU A 127 -1.50 12.69 -12.45
N MET A 128 -0.41 13.11 -11.80
CA MET A 128 0.07 12.44 -10.59
C MET A 128 -0.90 12.54 -9.43
N ALA A 129 -1.75 13.58 -9.39
CA ALA A 129 -2.81 13.67 -8.39
C ALA A 129 -3.86 12.55 -8.55
N LEU A 130 -4.11 12.07 -9.77
CA LEU A 130 -4.98 10.90 -10.01
C LEU A 130 -4.44 9.68 -9.27
N PHE A 131 -3.14 9.40 -9.41
CA PHE A 131 -2.53 8.24 -8.75
C PHE A 131 -2.60 8.35 -7.21
N VAL A 132 -2.42 9.54 -6.65
CA VAL A 132 -2.57 9.75 -5.19
C VAL A 132 -3.98 9.44 -4.71
N GLY A 133 -5.00 10.01 -5.38
CA GLY A 133 -6.39 9.80 -4.98
C GLY A 133 -6.86 8.36 -5.22
N HIS A 134 -6.40 7.72 -6.29
CA HIS A 134 -6.64 6.31 -6.55
C HIS A 134 -6.00 5.42 -5.46
N ALA A 135 -4.73 5.67 -5.10
CA ALA A 135 -4.06 4.94 -4.03
C ALA A 135 -4.81 5.07 -2.69
N ALA A 136 -5.32 6.27 -2.40
CA ALA A 136 -6.14 6.51 -1.22
C ALA A 136 -7.45 5.71 -1.24
N ALA A 137 -8.12 5.61 -2.40
CA ALA A 137 -9.34 4.82 -2.55
C ALA A 137 -9.04 3.33 -2.31
N ASN A 138 -7.97 2.82 -2.92
CA ASN A 138 -7.60 1.41 -2.78
C ASN A 138 -7.03 1.06 -1.40
N THR A 139 -6.63 2.05 -0.61
CA THR A 139 -6.33 1.84 0.82
C THR A 139 -7.59 1.43 1.60
N ILE A 140 -8.79 1.90 1.20
CA ILE A 140 -10.05 1.39 1.76
C ILE A 140 -10.29 -0.04 1.31
N THR A 141 -10.00 -0.39 0.05
CA THR A 141 -10.08 -1.78 -0.43
C THR A 141 -9.22 -2.72 0.42
N THR A 142 -7.97 -2.35 0.72
CA THR A 142 -7.11 -3.09 1.65
C THR A 142 -7.76 -3.22 3.03
N ALA A 143 -8.35 -2.15 3.56
CA ALA A 143 -8.99 -2.18 4.86
C ALA A 143 -10.23 -3.09 4.90
N LEU A 144 -10.96 -3.19 3.80
CA LEU A 144 -12.13 -4.08 3.67
C LEU A 144 -11.73 -5.54 3.43
N PHE A 145 -10.51 -5.81 2.97
CA PHE A 145 -10.02 -7.16 2.74
C PHE A 145 -9.82 -7.91 4.08
N GLN A 146 -10.65 -8.92 4.32
CA GLN A 146 -10.61 -9.74 5.55
C GLN A 146 -9.72 -10.99 5.42
N GLY A 147 -9.06 -11.16 4.28
CA GLY A 147 -8.22 -12.32 4.01
C GLY A 147 -6.76 -12.12 4.42
N VAL A 148 -5.95 -13.10 4.01
CA VAL A 148 -4.49 -13.04 4.07
C VAL A 148 -3.98 -12.88 2.64
N PRO A 149 -2.99 -12.01 2.38
CA PRO A 149 -2.41 -11.85 1.05
C PRO A 149 -1.92 -13.20 0.48
N ASP A 150 -2.27 -13.49 -0.77
CA ASP A 150 -1.78 -14.70 -1.45
C ASP A 150 -0.38 -14.45 -2.02
N GLU A 151 0.64 -15.02 -1.39
CA GLU A 151 2.03 -14.92 -1.84
C GLU A 151 2.37 -15.83 -3.03
N ASN A 152 1.48 -16.77 -3.40
CA ASN A 152 1.72 -17.71 -4.50
C ASN A 152 1.08 -17.28 -5.82
N ALA A 153 0.34 -16.16 -5.81
CA ALA A 153 -0.28 -15.63 -7.01
C ALA A 153 0.80 -15.12 -7.99
N ASP A 154 0.89 -15.77 -9.15
CA ASP A 154 1.83 -15.45 -10.23
C ASP A 154 1.23 -14.38 -11.17
N VAL A 155 1.04 -13.18 -10.62
CA VAL A 155 0.44 -11.99 -11.29
C VAL A 155 1.28 -10.79 -10.90
N ASP A 156 1.72 -10.00 -11.89
CA ASP A 156 2.43 -8.72 -11.65
C ASP A 156 1.49 -7.51 -11.86
N ASP A 157 1.96 -6.30 -11.53
CA ASP A 157 1.15 -5.08 -11.59
C ASP A 157 0.53 -4.78 -12.97
N GLU A 158 1.22 -5.17 -14.05
CA GLU A 158 0.77 -4.92 -15.43
C GLU A 158 -0.38 -5.82 -15.88
N ASP A 159 -0.61 -6.92 -15.15
CA ASP A 159 -1.68 -7.88 -15.41
C ASP A 159 -3.00 -7.50 -14.69
N LEU A 160 -2.94 -6.52 -13.78
CA LEU A 160 -4.10 -6.06 -13.01
C LEU A 160 -4.96 -5.08 -13.81
N ASP A 161 -6.27 -5.19 -13.62
CA ASP A 161 -7.17 -4.11 -14.02
C ASP A 161 -6.85 -2.83 -13.24
N PRO A 162 -7.01 -1.63 -13.83
CA PRO A 162 -6.66 -0.37 -13.17
C PRO A 162 -7.28 -0.23 -11.78
N GLU A 163 -8.55 -0.61 -11.60
CA GLU A 163 -9.25 -0.56 -10.31
C GLU A 163 -8.60 -1.42 -9.21
N SER A 164 -7.83 -2.44 -9.61
CA SER A 164 -7.16 -3.38 -8.72
C SER A 164 -5.71 -2.99 -8.41
N PHE A 165 -5.22 -1.86 -8.95
CA PHE A 165 -3.87 -1.40 -8.68
C PHE A 165 -3.61 -1.15 -7.19
N GLU A 166 -2.49 -1.68 -6.71
CA GLU A 166 -2.14 -1.64 -5.29
C GLU A 166 -1.70 -0.22 -4.86
N PRO A 167 -2.07 0.25 -3.65
CA PRO A 167 -1.73 1.61 -3.20
C PRO A 167 -0.24 1.93 -3.28
N SER A 168 0.61 0.96 -2.94
CA SER A 168 2.07 1.11 -3.03
C SER A 168 2.58 1.32 -4.47
N MET A 169 2.03 0.64 -5.47
CA MET A 169 2.41 0.82 -6.87
C MET A 169 1.94 2.18 -7.39
N LEU A 170 0.69 2.56 -7.09
CA LEU A 170 0.13 3.86 -7.45
C LEU A 170 0.92 5.03 -6.84
N ALA A 171 1.33 4.91 -5.57
CA ALA A 171 2.19 5.91 -4.93
C ALA A 171 3.58 5.97 -5.59
N ALA A 172 4.20 4.82 -5.90
CA ALA A 172 5.47 4.80 -6.64
C ALA A 172 5.33 5.51 -8.00
N ALA A 173 4.23 5.24 -8.72
CA ALA A 173 3.93 5.87 -10.00
C ALA A 173 3.73 7.39 -9.87
N ALA A 174 3.02 7.84 -8.83
CA ALA A 174 2.83 9.26 -8.53
C ALA A 174 4.18 9.99 -8.33
N GLU A 175 5.08 9.40 -7.55
CA GLU A 175 6.41 9.97 -7.29
C GLU A 175 7.30 9.94 -8.54
N ALA A 176 7.24 8.85 -9.30
CA ALA A 176 8.05 8.63 -10.49
C ALA A 176 7.55 9.38 -11.75
N GLY A 177 6.32 9.90 -11.74
CA GLY A 177 5.77 10.63 -12.89
C GLY A 177 5.01 9.74 -13.89
N GLY A 178 4.73 8.48 -13.57
CA GLY A 178 4.09 7.54 -14.47
C GLY A 178 4.14 6.09 -13.99
N LEU A 179 3.36 5.22 -14.63
CA LEU A 179 3.31 3.78 -14.33
C LEU A 179 4.65 3.08 -14.64
N PRO A 180 4.97 1.94 -13.99
CA PRO A 180 6.26 1.25 -14.17
C PRO A 180 6.60 0.88 -15.62
N TRP A 181 5.59 0.68 -16.47
CA TRP A 181 5.76 0.34 -17.89
C TRP A 181 5.74 1.55 -18.83
N ALA A 182 5.51 2.77 -18.34
CA ALA A 182 5.53 3.96 -19.16
C ALA A 182 6.96 4.46 -19.44
N GLU A 183 7.23 4.89 -20.67
CA GLU A 183 8.54 5.42 -21.07
C GLU A 183 8.91 6.71 -20.30
N ALA A 184 7.92 7.51 -19.93
CA ALA A 184 8.11 8.78 -19.23
C ALA A 184 8.46 8.64 -17.73
N THR A 185 8.40 7.42 -17.20
CA THR A 185 8.60 7.15 -15.77
C THR A 185 10.05 7.37 -15.35
N ASN A 186 10.23 8.20 -14.32
CA ASN A 186 11.54 8.46 -13.74
C ASN A 186 11.99 7.26 -12.87
N ARG A 187 12.86 6.44 -13.44
CA ARG A 187 13.39 5.21 -12.79
C ARG A 187 14.18 5.46 -11.51
N GLU A 188 14.82 6.62 -11.39
CA GLU A 188 15.56 6.98 -10.18
C GLU A 188 14.59 7.25 -9.02
N LYS A 189 13.51 7.99 -9.28
CA LYS A 189 12.46 8.25 -8.29
C LYS A 189 11.67 7.00 -7.93
N GLU A 190 11.35 6.16 -8.91
CA GLU A 190 10.72 4.85 -8.67
C GLU A 190 11.58 4.00 -7.72
N ARG A 191 12.88 3.87 -8.03
CA ARG A 191 13.84 3.15 -7.16
C ARG A 191 13.92 3.76 -5.76
N ALA A 192 13.95 5.09 -5.65
CA ALA A 192 14.01 5.79 -4.36
C ALA A 192 12.75 5.57 -3.51
N PHE A 193 11.57 5.54 -4.13
CA PHE A 193 10.33 5.17 -3.45
C PHE A 193 10.42 3.76 -2.87
N TRP A 194 10.87 2.78 -3.67
CA TRP A 194 10.97 1.40 -3.24
C TRP A 194 12.05 1.16 -2.17
N ASP A 195 13.18 1.86 -2.24
CA ASP A 195 14.18 1.78 -1.17
C ASP A 195 13.63 2.34 0.16
N TRP A 196 12.90 3.46 0.10
CA TRP A 196 12.19 3.97 1.28
C TRP A 196 11.10 3.01 1.77
N TYR A 197 10.35 2.38 0.87
CA TYR A 197 9.33 1.40 1.20
C TYR A 197 9.92 0.24 2.00
N LEU A 198 10.99 -0.37 1.49
CA LEU A 198 11.68 -1.50 2.12
C LEU A 198 12.47 -1.13 3.38
N GLY A 199 13.01 0.09 3.44
CA GLY A 199 13.90 0.53 4.53
C GLY A 199 13.20 1.28 5.67
N THR A 200 12.04 1.89 5.43
CA THR A 200 11.39 2.79 6.39
C THR A 200 9.90 2.49 6.58
N ALA A 201 9.14 2.37 5.48
CA ALA A 201 7.68 2.31 5.57
C ALA A 201 7.19 1.04 6.30
N ILE A 202 7.77 -0.12 5.98
CA ILE A 202 7.42 -1.40 6.62
C ILE A 202 7.70 -1.35 8.13
N THR A 203 8.90 -0.92 8.52
CA THR A 203 9.29 -0.79 9.94
C THR A 203 8.33 0.14 10.68
N ARG A 204 7.96 1.26 10.06
CA ARG A 204 7.05 2.22 10.69
C ARG A 204 5.65 1.64 10.90
N ALA A 205 5.13 0.86 9.95
CA ALA A 205 3.86 0.16 10.09
C ALA A 205 3.87 -0.83 11.28
N TYR A 206 5.00 -1.49 11.53
CA TYR A 206 5.19 -2.34 12.70
C TYR A 206 5.11 -1.57 14.02
N GLU A 207 5.91 -0.51 14.13
CA GLU A 207 5.97 0.35 15.33
C GLU A 207 4.59 0.88 15.71
N MET A 208 3.78 1.28 14.72
CA MET A 208 2.42 1.81 14.92
C MET A 208 1.42 0.77 15.47
N THR A 209 1.74 -0.52 15.39
CA THR A 209 0.94 -1.60 15.98
C THR A 209 1.47 -2.11 17.32
N GLY A 210 2.49 -1.46 17.89
CA GLY A 210 3.01 -1.77 19.22
C GLY A 210 3.95 -2.98 19.29
N ASN A 211 4.44 -3.47 18.15
CA ASN A 211 5.47 -4.51 18.07
C ASN A 211 6.63 -3.99 17.21
N PRO A 212 7.83 -3.71 17.76
CA PRO A 212 8.98 -3.41 16.92
C PRO A 212 9.28 -4.61 16.00
N ALA A 213 9.63 -4.30 14.74
CA ALA A 213 10.02 -5.27 13.72
C ALA A 213 11.27 -6.06 14.13
#